data_AF-A0A965UQH2-F1
#
_entry.id   AF-A0A965UQH2-F1
#
_cell.length_a   1.000
_cell.length_b   1.000
_cell.length_c   1.000
_cell.angle_alpha   90.00
_cell.angle_beta   90.00
_cell.angle_gamma   90.00
#
_symmetry.space_group_name_H-M   'P 1'
#
loop_
_entity.id
_entity.type
_entity.pdbx_description
1 polymer ?
#
loop_
_entity_poly.entity_id
_entity_poly.type
_entity_poly.pdbx_seq_one_letter_code
_entity_poly.pdbx_strand_id
1 'polypeptide(L)' 'MPETTALFLTTTQVAERLGVSIDTVRRWCLHGCRGRRLRHQRIGDRLRIPEKAVI' A
#
# COMPACT_ATOMS: atom_id res chain seq x y z
N MET A 1 -5.45 -1.13 22.25
CA MET A 1 -6.39 -1.98 21.51
C MET A 1 -5.99 -1.89 20.06
N PRO A 2 -5.29 -2.84 19.42
CA PRO A 2 -5.07 -2.72 17.99
C PRO A 2 -6.38 -3.13 17.30
N GLU A 3 -7.02 -2.18 16.64
CA GLU A 3 -8.17 -2.46 15.80
C GLU A 3 -7.76 -3.34 14.61
N THR A 4 -7.92 -4.66 14.75
CA THR A 4 -7.86 -5.65 13.68
C THR A 4 -9.04 -5.44 12.71
N THR A 5 -9.10 -4.30 12.01
CA THR A 5 -10.06 -4.07 10.91
C THR A 5 -9.61 -2.97 9.95
N ALA A 6 -8.34 -2.61 9.88
CA ALA A 6 -7.84 -1.82 8.76
C ALA A 6 -7.57 -2.74 7.57
N LEU A 7 -8.63 -3.22 6.88
CA LEU A 7 -8.52 -4.02 5.64
C LEU A 7 -7.65 -3.33 4.57
N PHE A 8 -7.43 -2.02 4.71
CA PHE A 8 -6.62 -1.20 3.84
C PHE A 8 -5.61 -0.36 4.62
N LEU A 9 -4.36 -0.46 4.20
CA LEU A 9 -3.22 0.33 4.64
C LEU A 9 -3.02 1.55 3.73
N THR A 10 -2.52 2.63 4.32
CA THR A 10 -2.03 3.79 3.56
C THR A 10 -0.65 3.51 2.97
N THR A 11 -0.22 4.30 1.98
CA THR A 11 1.14 4.18 1.41
C THR A 11 2.24 4.30 2.47
N THR A 12 2.02 5.11 3.51
CA THR A 12 2.94 5.26 4.65
C THR A 12 3.03 3.98 5.47
N GLN A 13 1.90 3.42 5.87
CA GLN A 13 1.88 2.16 6.64
C GLN A 13 2.49 0.99 5.86
N VAL A 14 2.26 0.93 4.54
CA VAL A 14 2.90 -0.09 3.70
C VAL A 14 4.41 0.14 3.60
N ALA A 15 4.85 1.39 3.49
CA ALA A 15 6.26 1.75 3.46
C ALA A 15 6.98 1.33 4.76
N GLU A 16 6.40 1.65 5.91
CA GLU A 16 6.92 1.25 7.23
C GLU A 16 6.98 -0.28 7.38
N ARG A 17 5.92 -0.98 6.97
CA ARG A 17 5.82 -2.44 7.12
C ARG A 17 6.78 -3.21 6.21
N LEU A 18 7.07 -2.66 5.02
CA LEU A 18 8.01 -3.25 4.07
C LEU A 18 9.44 -2.70 4.21
N GLY A 19 9.67 -1.69 5.06
CA GLY A 19 10.97 -1.04 5.22
C GLY A 19 11.45 -0.31 3.96
N VAL A 20 10.53 0.23 3.16
CA VAL A 20 10.84 0.94 1.90
C VAL A 20 10.37 2.39 1.96
N SER A 21 10.82 3.21 1.01
CA SER A 21 10.32 4.59 0.90
C SER A 21 8.85 4.65 0.44
N ILE A 22 8.14 5.70 0.85
CA ILE A 22 6.76 5.97 0.41
C ILE A 22 6.71 6.15 -1.12
N ASP A 23 7.72 6.79 -1.70
CA ASP A 23 7.86 6.96 -3.16
C ASP A 23 8.02 5.63 -3.91
N THR A 24 8.68 4.64 -3.29
CA THR A 24 8.75 3.28 -3.81
C THR A 24 7.35 2.65 -3.86
N VAL A 25 6.58 2.76 -2.76
CA VAL A 25 5.20 2.24 -2.70
C VAL A 25 4.29 2.95 -3.70
N ARG A 26 4.38 4.27 -3.81
CA ARG A 26 3.64 5.06 -4.81
C ARG A 26 3.98 4.62 -6.23
N ARG A 27 5.26 4.42 -6.56
CA ARG A 27 5.68 3.87 -7.86
C ARG A 27 5.09 2.49 -8.13
N TRP A 28 5.06 1.62 -7.13
CA TRP A 28 4.47 0.29 -7.25
C TRP A 28 2.96 0.31 -7.49
N CYS A 29 2.25 1.29 -6.92
CA CYS A 29 0.82 1.48 -7.19
C CYS A 29 0.57 2.10 -8.58
N LEU A 30 1.27 3.19 -8.91
CA LEU A 30 1.01 3.98 -10.11
C LEU A 30 1.55 3.34 -11.40
N HIS A 31 2.80 2.89 -11.37
CA HIS A 31 3.51 2.41 -12.55
C HIS A 31 3.77 0.90 -12.50
N GLY A 32 3.70 0.29 -11.31
CA GLY A 32 4.29 -1.03 -11.08
C GLY A 32 5.81 -0.95 -11.13
N CYS A 33 6.52 -1.84 -10.44
CA CYS A 33 7.96 -1.97 -10.61
C CYS A 33 8.37 -3.42 -10.67
N ARG A 34 9.27 -3.75 -11.60
CA ARG A 34 9.85 -5.10 -11.76
C ARG A 34 8.80 -6.22 -11.79
N GLY A 35 7.68 -5.99 -12.46
CA GLY A 35 6.59 -6.96 -12.57
C GLY A 35 5.67 -7.09 -11.36
N ARG A 36 5.93 -6.35 -10.26
CA ARG A 36 5.00 -6.26 -9.13
C ARG A 36 4.19 -4.98 -9.21
N ARG A 37 2.91 -5.11 -9.55
CA ARG A 37 1.93 -4.03 -9.43
C ARG A 37 1.16 -4.27 -8.14
N LEU A 38 1.34 -3.37 -7.17
CA LEU A 38 0.58 -3.46 -5.93
C LEU A 38 -0.89 -3.19 -6.25
N ARG A 39 -1.77 -4.13 -5.90
CA ARG A 39 -3.21 -3.88 -5.95
C ARG A 39 -3.48 -2.73 -5.00
N HIS A 40 -4.10 -1.68 -5.50
CA HIS A 40 -4.55 -0.57 -4.70
C HIS A 40 -6.00 -0.29 -5.05
N GLN A 41 -6.74 0.20 -4.07
CA GLN A 41 -8.06 0.75 -4.24
C GLN A 41 -7.96 2.25 -4.04
N ARG A 42 -8.41 3.02 -5.03
CA ARG A 42 -8.56 4.46 -4.87
C ARG A 42 -9.90 4.70 -4.18
N ILE A 43 -9.86 5.19 -2.95
CA ILE A 43 -11.06 5.54 -2.18
C ILE A 43 -11.04 7.06 -2.01
N GLY A 44 -11.84 7.76 -2.80
CA GLY A 44 -11.76 9.21 -2.95
C GLY A 44 -10.44 9.64 -3.60
N ASP A 45 -9.71 10.57 -2.98
CA ASP A 45 -8.41 11.03 -3.47
C ASP A 45 -7.21 10.24 -2.92
N ARG A 46 -7.44 9.31 -1.99
CA ARG A 46 -6.36 8.58 -1.32
C ARG A 46 -6.20 7.16 -1.85
N LEU A 47 -4.95 6.78 -2.09
CA LEU A 47 -4.56 5.41 -2.39
C LEU A 47 -4.62 4.56 -1.12
N ARG A 48 -5.41 3.49 -1.16
CA ARG A 48 -5.56 2.53 -0.08
C ARG A 48 -5.14 1.15 -0.58
N ILE A 49 -4.18 0.52 0.10
CA ILE A 49 -3.59 -0.74 -0.30
C ILE A 49 -4.16 -1.82 0.61
N PRO A 50 -4.89 -2.82 0.12
CA PRO A 50 -5.39 -3.88 0.97
C PRO A 50 -4.23 -4.61 1.66
N GLU A 51 -4.35 -4.87 2.95
CA GLU A 51 -3.27 -5.49 3.74
C GLU A 51 -2.82 -6.84 3.14
N LYS A 52 -3.78 -7.62 2.64
CA LYS A 52 -3.52 -8.90 1.93
C LYS A 52 -2.69 -8.79 0.65
N ALA A 53 -2.45 -7.60 0.12
CA ALA A 53 -1.61 -7.41 -1.06
C ALA A 53 -0.14 -7.14 -0.68
N VAL A 54 0.13 -6.96 0.62
CA VAL A 54 1.46 -6.64 1.17
C VAL A 54 2.16 -7.90 1.71
N ILE A 55 1.41 -8.95 2.06
CA ILE A 55 1.88 -10.24 2.60
C ILE A 55 1.66 -11.34 1.56
#